data_AF-A0AAJ0GCT2-F1
#
_entry.id   AF-A0AAJ0GCT2-F1
#
_cell.length_a   1.000
_cell.length_b   1.000
_cell.length_c   1.000
_cell.angle_alpha   90.00
_cell.angle_beta   90.00
_cell.angle_gamma   90.00
#
_symmetry.space_group_name_H-M   'P 1'
#
loop_
_entity.id
_entity.type
_entity.pdbx_description
1 polymer ?
#
loop_
_entity_poly.entity_id
_entity_poly.type
_entity_poly.pdbx_seq_one_letter_code
_entity_poly.pdbx_strand_id
1 'polypeptide(L)'
;MAHFGSRESRVCPHMQSETQVRQMLDALAGSNEPEHLVKEAKRYLKGLKGNLVFMKKRKQDEERARKEAQYEQEYARARGPLWMAS
;
A
#
# COMPACT_ATOMS: atom_id res chain seq x y z
N MET A 1 10.49 -12.12 16.19
CA MET A 1 10.24 -13.02 15.04
C MET A 1 11.28 -12.70 13.97
N ALA A 2 12.15 -13.65 13.63
CA ALA A 2 13.16 -13.46 12.60
C ALA A 2 12.52 -13.76 11.23
N HIS A 3 12.77 -12.89 10.26
CA HIS A 3 12.26 -13.02 8.90
C HIS A 3 13.43 -13.20 7.95
N PHE A 4 13.53 -14.35 7.26
CA PHE A 4 14.56 -14.58 6.25
C PHE A 4 14.14 -13.95 4.92
N GLY A 5 14.96 -13.02 4.44
CA GLY A 5 14.75 -12.32 3.18
C GLY A 5 14.73 -13.26 1.97
N SER A 6 13.61 -13.40 1.26
CA SER A 6 13.64 -13.77 -0.16
C SER A 6 14.10 -12.53 -0.92
N ARG A 7 15.13 -12.69 -1.77
CA ARG A 7 15.87 -11.59 -2.44
C ARG A 7 14.98 -10.58 -3.20
N GLU A 8 13.76 -11.00 -3.55
CA GLU A 8 12.79 -10.28 -4.37
C GLU A 8 11.81 -9.40 -3.56
N SER A 9 11.60 -9.65 -2.26
CA SER A 9 10.55 -8.97 -1.49
C SER A 9 11.07 -8.44 -0.15
N ARG A 10 10.56 -7.28 0.30
CA ARG A 10 10.85 -6.76 1.64
C ARG A 10 10.18 -7.66 2.67
N VAL A 11 10.94 -8.55 3.29
CA VAL A 11 10.39 -9.55 4.23
C VAL A 11 10.16 -8.97 5.63
N CYS A 12 10.77 -7.83 5.95
CA CYS A 12 10.49 -7.17 7.23
C CYS A 12 9.05 -6.60 7.22
N PRO A 13 8.13 -7.11 8.06
CA PRO A 13 6.73 -6.66 8.06
C PRO A 13 6.63 -5.17 8.42
N HIS A 14 7.61 -4.66 9.17
CA HIS A 14 7.69 -3.26 9.56
C HIS A 14 7.91 -2.31 8.37
N MET A 15 8.51 -2.80 7.29
CA MET A 15 8.73 -2.03 6.07
C MET A 15 7.50 -1.96 5.17
N GLN A 16 6.40 -2.65 5.52
CA GLN A 16 5.14 -2.62 4.77
C GLN A 16 4.10 -1.68 5.38
N SER A 17 4.34 -1.14 6.58
CA SER A 17 3.42 -0.26 7.29
C SER A 17 3.87 1.19 7.21
N GLU A 18 3.02 2.08 6.66
CA GLU A 18 3.32 3.52 6.59
C GLU A 18 3.53 4.12 7.99
N THR A 19 2.67 3.78 8.95
CA THR A 19 2.77 4.26 10.34
C THR A 19 4.11 3.88 10.96
N GLN A 20 4.55 2.65 10.71
CA GLN A 20 5.81 2.17 11.26
C GLN A 20 7.02 2.83 10.60
N VAL A 21 6.98 3.03 9.28
CA VAL A 21 8.02 3.79 8.57
C VAL A 21 8.11 5.24 9.08
N ARG A 22 6.99 5.85 9.50
CA ARG A 22 6.99 7.18 10.13
C ARG A 22 7.66 7.16 11.51
N GLN A 23 7.38 6.15 12.34
CA GLN A 23 8.06 5.95 13.63
C GLN A 23 9.56 5.73 13.45
N MET A 24 9.98 4.99 12.41
CA MET A 24 11.39 4.78 12.11
C MET A 24 12.09 6.09 11.69
N LEU A 25 11.42 6.94 10.93
CA LEU A 25 11.94 8.27 10.57
C LEU A 25 12.11 9.18 11.79
N ASP A 26 11.18 9.09 12.74
CA ASP A 26 11.24 9.81 14.02
C ASP A 26 12.40 9.32 14.89
N ALA A 27 12.58 8.00 15.00
CA ALA A 27 13.71 7.41 15.72
C ALA A 27 15.07 7.84 15.14
N LEU A 28 15.18 8.00 13.82
CA LEU A 28 16.40 8.53 13.18
C LEU A 28 16.66 10.02 13.46
N ALA A 29 15.72 10.76 14.05
CA ALA A 29 15.96 12.13 14.49
C ALA A 29 16.79 12.20 15.78
N GLY A 30 16.66 11.19 16.66
CA GLY A 30 17.40 11.08 17.92
C GLY A 30 18.58 10.09 17.90
N SER A 31 19.02 9.64 16.72
CA SER A 31 20.11 8.66 16.61
C SER A 31 21.48 9.31 16.83
N ASN A 32 22.36 8.63 17.57
CA ASN A 32 23.77 9.01 17.77
C ASN A 32 24.73 8.43 16.71
N GLU A 33 24.18 7.82 15.65
CA GLU A 33 24.96 7.29 14.53
C GLU A 33 25.58 8.42 13.67
N PRO A 34 26.67 8.14 12.93
CA PRO A 34 27.26 9.07 11.97
C PRO A 34 26.24 9.68 11.00
N GLU A 35 26.38 10.98 10.72
CA GLU A 35 25.42 11.74 9.91
C GLU A 35 25.15 11.10 8.53
N HIS A 36 26.19 10.58 7.88
CA HIS A 36 26.08 9.95 6.57
C HIS A 36 25.18 8.70 6.59
N LEU A 37 25.23 7.91 7.67
CA LEU A 37 24.37 6.73 7.84
C LEU A 37 22.92 7.15 8.09
N VAL A 38 22.71 8.16 8.95
CA VAL A 38 21.38 8.69 9.26
C VAL A 38 20.74 9.30 8.00
N LYS A 39 21.52 10.01 7.19
CA LYS A 39 21.05 10.62 5.94
C LYS A 39 20.62 9.58 4.92
N GLU A 40 21.42 8.53 4.70
CA GLU A 40 21.07 7.45 3.78
C GLU A 40 19.85 6.66 4.28
N ALA A 41 19.77 6.38 5.59
CA ALA A 41 18.60 5.73 6.18
C ALA A 41 17.32 6.58 6.01
N LYS A 42 17.39 7.90 6.26
CA LYS A 42 16.27 8.82 6.04
C LYS A 42 15.86 8.87 4.56
N ARG A 43 16.83 8.89 3.63
CA ARG A 43 16.57 8.87 2.19
C ARG A 43 15.82 7.59 1.79
N TYR A 44 16.27 6.43 2.26
CA TYR A 44 15.62 5.14 1.99
C TYR A 44 14.19 5.11 2.52
N LEU A 45 13.98 5.46 3.79
CA LEU A 45 12.66 5.41 4.44
C LEU A 45 11.67 6.40 3.82
N LYS A 46 12.12 7.58 3.37
CA LYS A 46 11.27 8.53 2.64
C LYS A 46 10.80 7.95 1.31
N GLY A 47 11.70 7.33 0.53
CA GLY A 47 11.35 6.67 -0.72
C GLY A 47 10.39 5.50 -0.51
N LEU A 48 10.64 4.69 0.52
CA LEU A 48 9.75 3.61 0.94
C LEU A 48 8.35 4.12 1.28
N LYS A 49 8.24 5.17 2.11
CA LYS A 49 6.95 5.78 2.47
C LYS A 49 6.17 6.23 1.24
N GLY A 50 6.85 6.90 0.29
CA GLY A 50 6.22 7.33 -0.96
C GLY A 50 5.64 6.16 -1.77
N ASN A 51 6.39 5.07 -1.90
CA ASN A 51 5.94 3.87 -2.58
C ASN A 51 4.72 3.22 -1.87
N LEU A 52 4.74 3.13 -0.54
CA LEU A 52 3.62 2.60 0.24
C LEU A 52 2.33 3.40 0.03
N VAL A 53 2.42 4.74 0.05
CA VAL A 53 1.26 5.62 -0.20
C VAL A 53 0.76 5.45 -1.63
N PHE A 54 1.67 5.39 -2.61
CA PHE A 54 1.31 5.17 -4.02
C PHE A 54 0.57 3.84 -4.22
N MET A 55 1.11 2.74 -3.69
CA MET A 55 0.49 1.42 -3.79
C MET A 55 -0.87 1.37 -3.09
N LYS A 56 -1.00 2.03 -1.93
CA LYS A 56 -2.28 2.14 -1.22
C LYS A 56 -3.33 2.86 -2.05
N LYS A 57 -2.98 3.99 -2.68
CA LYS A 57 -3.89 4.73 -3.57
C LYS A 57 -4.30 3.87 -4.77
N ARG A 58 -3.33 3.28 -5.46
CA ARG A 58 -3.60 2.42 -6.62
C ARG A 58 -4.56 1.28 -6.29
N LYS A 59 -4.37 0.61 -5.15
CA LYS A 59 -5.27 -0.45 -4.68
C LYS A 59 -6.69 0.06 -4.38
N GLN A 60 -6.82 1.27 -3.81
CA GLN A 60 -8.12 1.88 -3.55
C GLN A 60 -8.85 2.26 -4.85
N ASP A 61 -8.13 2.76 -5.85
CA ASP A 61 -8.67 3.10 -7.15
C ASP A 61 -9.14 1.83 -7.90
N GLU A 62 -8.33 0.77 -7.88
CA GLU A 62 -8.68 -0.54 -8.42
C GLU A 62 -9.93 -1.15 -7.74
N GLU A 63 -10.02 -1.05 -6.40
CA GLU A 63 -11.18 -1.55 -5.66
C GLU A 63 -12.45 -0.76 -5.98
N ARG A 64 -12.33 0.56 -6.14
CA ARG A 64 -13.46 1.43 -6.52
C ARG A 64 -13.96 1.08 -7.92
N ALA A 65 -13.07 1.01 -8.90
CA ALA A 65 -13.43 0.62 -10.27
C ALA A 65 -14.08 -0.77 -10.31
N ARG A 66 -13.59 -1.72 -9.50
CA ARG A 66 -14.19 -3.05 -9.39
C ARG A 66 -15.62 -3.00 -8.81
N LYS A 67 -15.86 -2.19 -7.78
CA LYS A 67 -17.20 -2.02 -7.18
C LYS A 67 -18.17 -1.35 -8.17
N GLU A 68 -17.72 -0.34 -8.89
CA GLU A 68 -18.51 0.34 -9.93
C GLU A 68 -18.91 -0.64 -11.04
N ALA A 69 -17.96 -1.44 -11.55
CA ALA A 69 -18.24 -2.46 -12.54
C ALA A 69 -19.19 -3.56 -12.03
N GLN A 70 -19.06 -3.97 -10.76
CA GLN A 70 -19.97 -4.94 -10.13
C GLN A 70 -21.40 -4.37 -10.03
N TYR A 71 -21.53 -3.12 -9.61
CA TYR A 71 -22.82 -2.44 -9.52
C TYR A 71 -23.47 -2.26 -10.90
N GLU A 72 -22.70 -1.91 -11.92
CA GLU A 72 -23.18 -1.78 -13.29
C GLU A 72 -23.66 -3.12 -13.87
N GLN A 73 -22.92 -4.21 -13.62
CA GLN A 73 -23.34 -5.57 -13.99
C GLN A 73 -24.62 -5.99 -13.28
N GLU A 74 -24.73 -5.73 -11.97
CA GLU A 74 -25.92 -6.03 -11.19
C GLU A 74 -27.14 -5.23 -11.68
N TYR A 75 -26.96 -3.93 -11.93
CA TYR A 75 -27.99 -3.07 -12.48
C TYR A 75 -28.44 -3.54 -13.87
N ALA A 76 -27.49 -3.89 -14.76
CA ALA A 76 -27.79 -4.42 -16.08
C ALA A 76 -28.56 -5.76 -16.00
N ARG A 77 -28.19 -6.64 -15.06
CA ARG A 77 -28.91 -7.90 -14.80
C ARG A 77 -30.33 -7.66 -14.29
N ALA A 78 -30.51 -6.73 -13.36
CA ALA A 78 -31.82 -6.38 -12.81
C ALA A 78 -32.74 -5.72 -13.85
N ARG A 79 -32.17 -5.05 -14.84
CA ARG A 79 -32.89 -4.39 -15.94
C ARG A 79 -33.10 -5.28 -17.17
N GLY A 80 -32.87 -6.59 -17.04
CA GLY A 80 -33.18 -7.56 -18.08
C GLY A 80 -34.62 -7.43 -18.57
N PRO A 81 -34.91 -7.72 -19.85
CA PRO A 81 -36.19 -7.39 -20.44
C PRO A 81 -37.36 -8.08 -19.71
N LEU A 82 -38.31 -7.26 -19.23
CA LEU A 82 -39.55 -7.68 -18.57
C LEU A 82 -40.47 -8.58 -19.42
N TRP A 83 -40.22 -8.71 -20.73
CA TRP A 83 -41.07 -9.49 -21.65
C TRP A 83 -40.80 -11.00 -21.65
N MET A 84 -39.76 -11.50 -20.98
CA MET A 84 -39.48 -12.94 -20.85
C MET A 84 -40.23 -13.65 -19.71
N ALA A 85 -41.06 -12.93 -18.93
CA ALA A 85 -41.74 -13.47 -17.75
C ALA A 85 -43.21 -13.91 -17.99
N SER A 86 -43.62 -14.13 -19.26
CA SER A 86 -45.01 -14.47 -19.60
C SER A 86 -45.23 -15.92 -20.02
#